data_AF-A0A1F6NX32-F1
#
_entry.id   AF-A0A1F6NX32-F1
#
_cell.length_a   1.000
_cell.length_b   1.000
_cell.length_c   1.000
_cell.angle_alpha   90.00
_cell.angle_beta   90.00
_cell.angle_gamma   90.00
#
_symmetry.space_group_name_H-M   'P 1'
#
loop_
_entity.id
_entity.type
_entity.pdbx_description
1 polymer ?
#
loop_
_entity_poly.entity_id
_entity_poly.type
_entity_poly.pdbx_seq_one_letter_code
_entity_poly.pdbx_strand_id
1 'polypeptide(L)'
;MVLPPHLPPQTCDIKRYHQFQRLKILLVATVFGLVAGLSGASMMIGWIWPGFGGGDSWVVSQRLGVASRNQLEERVATEVFERVAEVYSAGEINRGVVTLPQKNYLGQATVISSDGWLVLYLPRPVGNYRVWQVVLPGGAVYDVDKFLADKLSGLVFLHLISKETEAVGGNVQFKVAGLADSLDIDSDLYVLSADTWRLTTKINDANFSENYPHLDSVPTGRAVLDADFNVGQIVVNNQGRLAGFVTDSRLILPFQYISRLLPGVLNEQKIIYPTLGLEGWYSDEQSIAIAGQTVNGFFVSKGAGELRAGDIIVEANGLLAENDKMWYNVKADEIIKLKVLRAGKNLDLEVKILEKKF
;
A
#
# COMPACT_ATOMS: atom_id res chain seq x y z
N MET A 1 33.20 78.62 -13.30
CA MET A 1 34.17 78.39 -14.39
C MET A 1 33.47 78.63 -15.71
N VAL A 2 33.94 79.62 -16.47
CA VAL A 2 33.35 80.04 -17.76
C VAL A 2 33.89 79.11 -18.85
N LEU A 3 33.02 78.38 -19.54
CA LEU A 3 33.42 77.54 -20.67
C LEU A 3 33.77 78.43 -21.89
N PRO A 4 34.84 78.12 -22.63
CA PRO A 4 35.20 78.85 -23.83
C PRO A 4 34.13 78.65 -24.95
N PRO A 5 33.82 79.70 -25.72
CA PRO A 5 32.61 79.80 -26.55
C PRO A 5 32.58 78.94 -27.83
N HIS A 6 33.58 78.10 -28.06
CA HIS A 6 33.72 77.33 -29.31
C HIS A 6 33.60 75.81 -29.12
N LEU A 7 33.30 75.33 -27.91
CA LEU A 7 32.99 73.92 -27.70
C LEU A 7 31.47 73.70 -27.84
N PRO A 8 31.02 72.65 -28.56
CA PRO A 8 29.61 72.29 -28.60
C PRO A 8 29.09 72.04 -27.17
N PRO A 9 27.82 72.40 -26.88
CA PRO A 9 27.27 72.20 -25.55
C PRO A 9 27.41 70.73 -25.13
N GLN A 10 27.66 70.46 -23.85
CA GLN A 10 27.71 69.08 -23.34
C GLN A 10 26.35 68.41 -23.58
N THR A 11 26.24 67.61 -24.63
CA THR A 11 24.96 67.10 -25.14
C THR A 11 24.44 65.87 -24.39
N CYS A 12 25.25 65.22 -23.56
CA CYS A 12 24.80 64.07 -22.76
C CYS A 12 25.65 63.89 -21.49
N ASP A 13 25.00 63.89 -20.33
CA ASP A 13 25.62 63.46 -19.08
C ASP A 13 25.68 61.92 -19.04
N ILE A 14 26.88 61.39 -19.31
CA ILE A 14 27.18 59.95 -19.34
C ILE A 14 26.75 59.26 -18.03
N LYS A 15 26.85 59.96 -16.88
CA LYS A 15 26.44 59.40 -15.59
C LYS A 15 24.93 59.17 -15.52
N ARG A 16 24.14 60.13 -16.00
CA ARG A 16 22.67 59.99 -16.09
C ARG A 16 22.27 58.88 -17.05
N TYR A 17 22.95 58.75 -18.19
CA TYR A 17 22.68 57.67 -19.15
C TYR A 17 22.88 56.28 -18.51
N HIS A 18 24.00 56.07 -17.81
CA HIS A 18 24.26 54.80 -17.12
C HIS A 18 23.30 54.54 -15.95
N GLN A 19 22.90 55.58 -15.20
CA GLN A 19 21.88 55.44 -14.16
C GLN A 19 20.54 54.98 -14.74
N PHE A 20 20.11 55.57 -15.86
CA PHE A 20 18.88 55.19 -16.52
C PHE A 20 18.93 53.78 -17.11
N GLN A 21 20.09 53.37 -17.63
CA GLN A 21 20.30 52.00 -18.12
C GLN A 21 20.25 50.98 -16.98
N ARG A 22 20.86 51.27 -15.82
CA ARG A 22 20.78 50.41 -14.63
C ARG A 22 19.35 50.30 -14.10
N LEU A 23 18.60 51.40 -14.09
CA LEU A 23 17.19 51.40 -13.69
C LEU A 23 16.34 50.51 -14.61
N LYS A 24 16.55 50.59 -15.93
CA LYS A 24 15.86 49.72 -16.89
C LYS A 24 16.15 48.24 -16.64
N ILE A 25 17.42 47.89 -16.42
CA ILE A 25 17.82 46.49 -16.14
C ILE A 25 17.18 45.99 -14.85
N LEU A 26 17.19 46.82 -13.79
CA LEU A 26 16.63 46.46 -12.50
C LEU A 26 15.11 46.23 -12.63
N LEU A 27 14.39 47.12 -13.32
CA LEU A 27 12.96 46.98 -13.56
C LEU A 27 12.64 45.68 -14.31
N VAL A 28 13.40 45.37 -15.37
CA VAL A 28 13.23 44.12 -16.11
C VAL A 28 13.47 42.90 -15.21
N ALA A 29 14.54 42.91 -14.40
CA ALA A 29 14.83 41.82 -13.48
C ALA A 29 13.73 41.63 -12.42
N THR A 30 13.16 42.72 -11.88
CA THR A 30 12.05 42.64 -10.92
C THR A 30 10.80 42.03 -11.55
N VAL A 31 10.47 42.42 -12.79
CA VAL A 31 9.31 41.85 -13.50
C VAL A 31 9.49 40.35 -13.75
N PHE A 32 10.67 39.93 -14.23
CA PHE A 32 10.94 38.50 -14.43
C PHE A 32 10.96 37.71 -13.12
N GLY A 33 11.51 38.28 -12.04
CA GLY A 33 11.49 37.66 -10.72
C GLY A 33 10.08 37.46 -10.19
N LEU A 34 9.19 38.45 -10.39
CA LEU A 34 7.79 38.36 -9.98
C LEU A 34 7.03 37.28 -10.77
N VAL A 35 7.23 37.23 -12.09
CA VAL A 35 6.60 36.19 -12.94
C VAL A 35 7.11 34.79 -12.60
N ALA A 36 8.41 34.64 -12.34
CA ALA A 36 9.00 33.37 -11.90
C ALA A 36 8.44 32.94 -10.54
N GLY A 37 8.31 33.87 -9.59
CA GLY A 37 7.72 33.62 -8.27
C GLY A 37 6.25 33.19 -8.36
N LEU A 38 5.44 33.89 -9.15
CA LEU A 38 4.03 33.54 -9.38
C LEU A 38 3.88 32.17 -10.06
N SER A 39 4.72 31.87 -11.06
CA SER A 39 4.73 30.58 -11.74
C SER A 39 5.12 29.45 -10.77
N GLY A 40 6.17 29.65 -9.95
CA GLY A 40 6.60 28.68 -8.96
C GLY A 40 5.56 28.44 -7.87
N ALA A 41 4.91 29.50 -7.38
CA ALA A 41 3.81 29.39 -6.43
C ALA A 41 2.60 28.65 -7.03
N SER A 42 2.26 28.93 -8.29
CA SER A 42 1.16 28.26 -8.99
C SER A 42 1.45 26.77 -9.20
N MET A 43 2.69 26.42 -9.57
CA MET A 43 3.12 25.02 -9.66
C MET A 43 3.09 24.32 -8.31
N MET A 44 3.56 24.97 -7.24
CA MET A 44 3.46 24.42 -5.88
C MET A 44 2.00 24.17 -5.49
N ILE A 45 1.10 25.12 -5.72
CA ILE A 45 -0.33 24.95 -5.40
C ILE A 45 -0.92 23.79 -6.21
N GLY A 46 -0.64 23.71 -7.51
CA GLY A 46 -1.17 22.66 -8.38
C GLY A 46 -0.70 21.25 -8.03
N TRP A 47 0.55 21.09 -7.55
CA TRP A 47 1.14 19.79 -7.27
C TRP A 47 1.07 19.36 -5.80
N ILE A 48 1.21 20.31 -4.87
CA ILE A 48 1.27 20.03 -3.43
C ILE A 48 -0.12 20.18 -2.79
N TRP A 49 -0.96 21.10 -3.28
CA TRP A 49 -2.32 21.34 -2.76
C TRP A 49 -3.37 21.51 -3.87
N PRO A 50 -3.63 20.45 -4.68
CA PRO A 50 -4.55 20.52 -5.81
C PRO A 50 -6.01 20.91 -5.46
N GLY A 51 -6.36 20.93 -4.17
CA GLY A 51 -7.71 21.28 -3.68
C GLY A 51 -8.00 22.77 -3.46
N PHE A 52 -7.02 23.68 -3.58
CA PHE A 52 -7.24 25.12 -3.30
C PHE A 52 -7.84 25.92 -4.47
N GLY A 53 -7.91 25.35 -5.68
CA GLY A 53 -8.36 26.04 -6.89
C GLY A 53 -9.80 25.72 -7.34
N GLY A 54 -10.47 24.77 -6.71
CA GLY A 54 -11.89 24.47 -6.93
C GLY A 54 -12.74 25.34 -6.02
N GLY A 55 -13.66 26.12 -6.61
CA GLY A 55 -14.54 27.04 -5.88
C GLY A 55 -15.35 26.38 -4.76
N ASP A 56 -15.74 27.22 -3.80
CA ASP A 56 -16.55 26.98 -2.59
C ASP A 56 -15.85 26.54 -1.29
N SER A 57 -14.57 26.87 -1.09
CA SER A 57 -14.00 26.90 0.27
C SER A 57 -14.23 28.29 0.92
N TRP A 58 -15.47 28.54 1.34
CA TRP A 58 -15.69 29.55 2.38
C TRP A 58 -14.89 29.13 3.61
N VAL A 59 -14.18 30.10 4.20
CA VAL A 59 -13.52 29.96 5.51
C VAL A 59 -14.60 29.64 6.54
N VAL A 60 -14.92 28.37 6.71
CA VAL A 60 -15.72 27.89 7.82
C VAL A 60 -14.80 27.97 9.02
N SER A 61 -15.05 28.96 9.89
CA SER A 61 -14.50 28.96 11.23
C SER A 61 -14.75 27.59 11.83
N GLN A 62 -13.68 26.82 12.06
CA GLN A 62 -13.73 25.57 12.78
C GLN A 62 -14.30 25.88 14.17
N ARG A 63 -15.61 25.68 14.34
CA ARG A 63 -16.09 25.25 15.63
C ARG A 63 -15.37 23.92 15.85
N LEU A 64 -14.53 23.86 16.88
CA LEU A 64 -14.19 22.61 17.56
C LEU A 64 -15.49 22.02 18.13
N GLY A 65 -16.40 21.62 17.24
CA GLY A 65 -17.34 20.56 17.52
C GLY A 65 -16.48 19.31 17.53
N VAL A 66 -16.63 18.51 18.57
CA VAL A 66 -16.18 17.12 18.62
C VAL A 66 -16.67 16.48 17.32
N ALA A 67 -15.81 16.46 16.28
CA ALA A 67 -16.08 15.71 15.08
C ALA A 67 -16.22 14.28 15.58
N SER A 68 -17.43 13.77 15.44
CA SER A 68 -17.81 12.43 15.84
C SER A 68 -16.71 11.48 15.33
N ARG A 69 -15.94 10.87 16.25
CA ARG A 69 -14.94 9.83 15.93
C ARG A 69 -15.49 8.76 14.98
N ASN A 70 -16.81 8.62 14.89
CA ASN A 70 -17.51 7.60 14.11
C ASN A 70 -17.39 7.75 12.58
N GLN A 71 -16.78 8.81 12.03
CA GLN A 71 -16.65 8.99 10.59
C GLN A 71 -15.22 9.37 10.19
N LEU A 72 -14.73 8.72 9.14
CA LEU A 72 -13.48 9.07 8.48
C LEU A 72 -13.60 10.50 7.95
N GLU A 73 -12.52 11.29 8.07
CA GLU A 73 -12.49 12.65 7.54
C GLU A 73 -12.88 12.64 6.05
N GLU A 74 -13.85 13.46 5.65
CA GLU A 74 -14.45 13.44 4.31
C GLU A 74 -13.39 13.51 3.20
N ARG A 75 -12.38 14.36 3.38
CA ARG A 75 -11.24 14.46 2.45
C ARG A 75 -10.50 13.13 2.30
N VAL A 76 -10.19 12.47 3.42
CA VAL A 76 -9.50 11.18 3.43
C VAL A 76 -10.39 10.10 2.82
N ALA A 77 -11.69 10.10 3.16
CA ALA A 77 -12.66 9.19 2.58
C ALA A 77 -12.70 9.30 1.05
N THR A 78 -12.83 10.51 0.49
CA THR A 78 -12.83 10.74 -0.96
C THR A 78 -11.53 10.26 -1.61
N GLU A 79 -10.38 10.58 -1.01
CA GLU A 79 -9.07 10.17 -1.53
C GLU A 79 -8.89 8.64 -1.53
N VAL A 80 -9.39 7.95 -0.51
CA VAL A 80 -9.36 6.48 -0.46
C VAL A 80 -10.32 5.89 -1.49
N PHE A 81 -11.53 6.44 -1.62
CA PHE A 81 -12.50 5.97 -2.62
C PHE A 81 -11.92 5.96 -4.03
N GLU A 82 -11.17 6.99 -4.42
CA GLU A 82 -10.49 7.08 -5.72
C GLU A 82 -9.49 5.94 -6.02
N ARG A 83 -9.08 5.19 -4.99
CA ARG A 83 -8.11 4.09 -5.05
C ARG A 83 -8.75 2.71 -4.91
N VAL A 84 -10.07 2.67 -4.71
CA VAL A 84 -10.86 1.45 -4.60
C VAL A 84 -11.55 1.19 -5.92
N ALA A 85 -11.44 -0.04 -6.41
CA ALA A 85 -12.10 -0.51 -7.61
C ALA A 85 -13.10 -1.61 -7.28
N GLU A 86 -14.15 -1.72 -8.08
CA GLU A 86 -15.08 -2.85 -8.03
C GLU A 86 -14.67 -3.91 -9.05
N VAL A 87 -14.71 -5.18 -8.65
CA VAL A 87 -14.34 -6.30 -9.51
C VAL A 87 -15.56 -7.16 -9.81
N TYR A 88 -15.77 -7.45 -11.09
CA TYR A 88 -16.86 -8.30 -11.59
C TYR A 88 -16.29 -9.48 -12.37
N SER A 89 -16.90 -10.66 -12.19
CA SER A 89 -16.50 -11.90 -12.86
C SER A 89 -16.84 -11.94 -14.35
N ALA A 90 -17.81 -11.15 -14.81
CA ALA A 90 -18.15 -10.98 -16.22
C ALA A 90 -19.05 -9.76 -16.44
N GLY A 91 -18.89 -9.10 -17.58
CA GLY A 91 -19.88 -8.18 -18.14
C GLY A 91 -20.84 -8.87 -19.11
N GLU A 92 -22.07 -8.39 -19.18
CA GLU A 92 -23.05 -8.81 -20.16
C GLU A 92 -23.18 -7.73 -21.24
N ILE A 93 -22.86 -8.08 -22.49
CA ILE A 93 -22.97 -7.16 -23.63
C ILE A 93 -24.34 -7.35 -24.27
N ASN A 94 -25.17 -6.32 -24.24
CA ASN A 94 -26.45 -6.30 -24.92
C ASN A 94 -26.51 -5.13 -25.89
N ARG A 95 -26.53 -5.42 -27.20
CA ARG A 95 -26.59 -4.41 -28.28
C ARG A 95 -25.50 -3.33 -28.17
N GLY A 96 -24.29 -3.73 -27.79
CA GLY A 96 -23.14 -2.82 -27.65
C GLY A 96 -23.06 -2.09 -26.31
N VAL A 97 -24.03 -2.26 -25.40
CA VAL A 97 -23.96 -1.76 -24.03
C VAL A 97 -23.42 -2.87 -23.12
N VAL A 98 -22.34 -2.57 -22.41
CA VAL A 98 -21.79 -3.46 -21.37
C VAL A 98 -22.55 -3.20 -20.08
N THR A 99 -23.15 -4.23 -19.50
CA THR A 99 -23.84 -4.18 -18.21
C THR A 99 -23.11 -5.07 -17.21
N LEU A 100 -23.00 -4.59 -15.96
CA LEU A 100 -22.30 -5.28 -14.88
C LEU A 100 -23.33 -5.72 -13.83
N PRO A 101 -23.87 -6.95 -13.93
CA PRO A 101 -24.91 -7.38 -13.02
C PRO A 101 -24.33 -7.69 -11.65
N GLN A 102 -25.05 -7.34 -10.58
CA GLN A 102 -24.65 -7.59 -9.18
C GLN A 102 -24.37 -9.06 -8.88
N LYS A 103 -25.02 -10.00 -9.58
CA LYS A 103 -24.74 -11.45 -9.46
C LYS A 103 -23.29 -11.82 -9.83
N ASN A 104 -22.62 -10.98 -10.63
CA ASN A 104 -21.25 -11.19 -11.07
C ASN A 104 -20.24 -10.44 -10.18
N TYR A 105 -20.69 -9.65 -9.20
CA TYR A 105 -19.81 -8.89 -8.31
C TYR A 105 -18.95 -9.83 -7.46
N LEU A 106 -17.64 -9.61 -7.50
CA LEU A 106 -16.66 -10.41 -6.76
C LEU A 106 -16.19 -9.73 -5.47
N GLY A 107 -16.11 -8.39 -5.47
CA GLY A 107 -15.65 -7.63 -4.32
C GLY A 107 -14.96 -6.32 -4.69
N GLN A 108 -14.37 -5.69 -3.69
CA GLN A 108 -13.61 -4.45 -3.83
C GLN A 108 -12.11 -4.77 -3.87
N ALA A 109 -11.38 -4.08 -4.73
CA ALA A 109 -9.93 -4.16 -4.83
C ALA A 109 -9.30 -2.79 -4.56
N THR A 110 -8.09 -2.78 -4.03
CA THR A 110 -7.32 -1.56 -3.80
C THR A 110 -6.16 -1.48 -4.79
N VAL A 111 -5.96 -0.33 -5.40
CA VAL A 111 -4.81 -0.06 -6.28
C VAL A 111 -3.53 0.01 -5.44
N ILE A 112 -2.57 -0.85 -5.74
CA ILE A 112 -1.29 -0.98 -5.00
C ILE A 112 -0.08 -0.53 -5.80
N SER A 113 -0.23 -0.28 -7.11
CA SER A 113 0.84 0.23 -7.95
C SER A 113 0.31 1.08 -9.10
N SER A 114 1.12 2.05 -9.51
CA SER A 114 0.76 3.07 -10.50
C SER A 114 0.68 2.53 -11.93
N ASP A 115 1.21 1.34 -12.17
CA ASP A 115 1.15 0.58 -13.43
C ASP A 115 -0.15 -0.23 -13.56
N GLY A 116 -1.01 -0.25 -12.54
CA GLY A 116 -2.33 -0.86 -12.61
C GLY A 116 -2.44 -2.21 -11.91
N TRP A 117 -1.55 -2.53 -10.97
CA TRP A 117 -1.80 -3.63 -10.03
C TRP A 117 -2.82 -3.25 -8.95
N LEU A 118 -3.77 -4.15 -8.74
CA LEU A 118 -4.74 -4.11 -7.65
C LEU A 118 -4.66 -5.38 -6.84
N VAL A 119 -5.10 -5.30 -5.59
CA VAL A 119 -5.24 -6.45 -4.69
C VAL A 119 -6.65 -6.48 -4.11
N LEU A 120 -7.24 -7.67 -4.03
CA LEU A 120 -8.48 -7.94 -3.30
C LEU A 120 -8.33 -9.22 -2.48
N TYR A 121 -9.19 -9.38 -1.47
CA TYR A 121 -9.33 -10.64 -0.77
C TYR A 121 -10.44 -11.47 -1.41
N LEU A 122 -10.06 -12.61 -2.01
CA LEU A 122 -10.97 -13.56 -2.64
C LEU A 122 -10.45 -14.98 -2.38
N PRO A 123 -10.84 -15.60 -1.25
CA PRO A 123 -10.23 -16.85 -0.78
C PRO A 123 -10.48 -18.04 -1.71
N ARG A 124 -11.51 -17.96 -2.56
CA ARG A 124 -11.84 -18.95 -3.58
C ARG A 124 -12.10 -18.22 -4.89
N PRO A 125 -11.06 -17.94 -5.69
CA PRO A 125 -11.26 -17.34 -7.00
C PRO A 125 -12.09 -18.25 -7.90
N VAL A 126 -13.03 -17.67 -8.65
CA VAL A 126 -14.00 -18.41 -9.47
C VAL A 126 -13.97 -17.96 -10.93
N GLY A 127 -14.14 -18.91 -11.84
CA GLY A 127 -14.29 -18.63 -13.27
C GLY A 127 -13.00 -18.27 -14.01
N ASN A 128 -13.16 -17.72 -15.21
CA ASN A 128 -12.05 -17.33 -16.08
C ASN A 128 -11.74 -15.84 -15.89
N TYR A 129 -10.56 -15.51 -15.37
CA TYR A 129 -10.17 -14.12 -15.10
C TYR A 129 -10.13 -13.24 -16.35
N ARG A 130 -9.99 -13.82 -17.55
CA ARG A 130 -9.93 -13.06 -18.81
C ARG A 130 -11.21 -12.34 -19.19
N VAL A 131 -12.33 -12.70 -18.57
CA VAL A 131 -13.63 -12.01 -18.75
C VAL A 131 -13.95 -11.10 -17.57
N TRP A 132 -13.06 -11.01 -16.57
CA TRP A 132 -13.27 -10.13 -15.43
C TRP A 132 -13.14 -8.67 -15.86
N GLN A 133 -13.97 -7.84 -15.25
CA GLN A 133 -14.03 -6.42 -15.49
C GLN A 133 -13.84 -5.67 -14.18
N VAL A 134 -13.02 -4.63 -14.23
CA VAL A 134 -12.71 -3.80 -13.08
C VAL A 134 -13.21 -2.39 -13.34
N VAL A 135 -14.02 -1.86 -12.42
CA VAL A 135 -14.60 -0.52 -12.52
C VAL A 135 -13.89 0.38 -11.54
N LEU A 136 -13.31 1.46 -12.04
CA LEU A 136 -12.77 2.52 -11.20
C LEU A 136 -13.87 3.52 -10.80
N PRO A 137 -13.67 4.33 -9.74
CA PRO A 137 -14.67 5.28 -9.24
C PRO A 137 -15.17 6.32 -10.27
N GLY A 138 -14.39 6.57 -11.33
CA GLY A 138 -14.80 7.43 -12.45
C GLY A 138 -15.72 6.75 -13.47
N GLY A 139 -16.12 5.50 -13.25
CA GLY A 139 -16.94 4.70 -14.17
C GLY A 139 -16.17 4.06 -15.33
N ALA A 140 -14.85 4.27 -15.39
CA ALA A 140 -13.99 3.64 -16.39
C ALA A 140 -13.88 2.13 -16.12
N VAL A 141 -14.07 1.33 -17.17
CA VAL A 141 -14.05 -0.13 -17.11
C VAL A 141 -12.77 -0.65 -17.77
N TYR A 142 -12.05 -1.50 -17.06
CA TYR A 142 -10.80 -2.11 -17.48
C TYR A 142 -10.93 -3.63 -17.54
N ASP A 143 -10.19 -4.23 -18.47
CA ASP A 143 -10.04 -5.68 -18.51
C ASP A 143 -8.84 -6.11 -17.66
N VAL A 144 -8.86 -7.36 -17.19
CA VAL A 144 -7.75 -7.96 -16.44
C VAL A 144 -6.80 -8.67 -17.40
N ASP A 145 -5.54 -8.22 -17.45
CA ASP A 145 -4.46 -8.85 -18.22
C ASP A 145 -3.81 -10.00 -17.46
N LYS A 146 -3.45 -9.76 -16.18
CA LYS A 146 -2.80 -10.75 -15.31
C LYS A 146 -3.57 -10.98 -14.05
N PHE A 147 -3.47 -12.22 -13.58
CA PHE A 147 -4.13 -12.72 -12.41
C PHE A 147 -3.14 -13.58 -11.63
N LEU A 148 -2.87 -13.20 -10.39
CA LEU A 148 -2.03 -13.96 -9.47
C LEU A 148 -2.84 -14.21 -8.18
N ALA A 149 -3.20 -15.45 -7.93
CA ALA A 149 -3.91 -15.83 -6.72
C ALA A 149 -2.95 -16.48 -5.72
N ASP A 150 -2.91 -15.93 -4.52
CA ASP A 150 -2.26 -16.56 -3.39
C ASP A 150 -3.27 -17.39 -2.60
N LYS A 151 -3.14 -18.72 -2.71
CA LYS A 151 -4.02 -19.67 -2.04
C LYS A 151 -3.81 -19.72 -0.53
N LEU A 152 -2.66 -19.26 -0.03
CA LEU A 152 -2.35 -19.30 1.40
C LEU A 152 -3.03 -18.15 2.14
N SER A 153 -2.88 -16.92 1.64
CA SER A 153 -3.54 -15.75 2.24
C SER A 153 -4.97 -15.56 1.76
N GLY A 154 -5.35 -16.06 0.58
CA GLY A 154 -6.61 -15.72 -0.09
C GLY A 154 -6.58 -14.38 -0.82
N LEU A 155 -5.42 -13.73 -0.93
CA LEU A 155 -5.25 -12.53 -1.74
C LEU A 155 -5.21 -12.86 -3.23
N VAL A 156 -5.79 -11.96 -4.02
CA VAL A 156 -5.72 -12.00 -5.48
C VAL A 156 -5.17 -10.68 -5.97
N PHE A 157 -4.15 -10.75 -6.81
CA PHE A 157 -3.56 -9.61 -7.50
C PHE A 157 -4.01 -9.58 -8.95
N LEU A 158 -4.48 -8.43 -9.39
CA LEU A 158 -4.98 -8.20 -10.74
C LEU A 158 -4.16 -7.10 -11.40
N HIS A 159 -3.75 -7.30 -12.64
CA HIS A 159 -3.14 -6.26 -13.44
C HIS A 159 -4.14 -5.78 -14.49
N LEU A 160 -4.37 -4.47 -14.55
CA LEU A 160 -5.30 -3.87 -15.51
C LEU A 160 -4.63 -3.61 -16.85
N ILE A 161 -5.44 -3.69 -17.89
CA ILE A 161 -5.12 -3.16 -19.21
C ILE A 161 -6.32 -2.37 -19.72
N SER A 162 -6.08 -1.22 -20.35
CA SER A 162 -7.12 -0.53 -21.10
C SER A 162 -6.91 -0.71 -22.60
N LYS A 163 -7.98 -1.15 -23.27
CA LYS A 163 -8.09 -1.25 -24.73
C LYS A 163 -7.90 0.10 -25.43
N GLU A 164 -8.21 1.21 -24.75
CA GLU A 164 -8.03 2.56 -25.29
C GLU A 164 -6.58 3.04 -25.17
N THR A 165 -5.87 2.67 -24.11
CA THR A 165 -4.45 3.02 -23.96
C THR A 165 -3.55 2.34 -24.97
N GLU A 166 -3.86 1.11 -25.39
CA GLU A 166 -3.13 0.46 -26.48
C GLU A 166 -3.29 1.22 -27.82
N ALA A 167 -4.44 1.85 -28.04
CA ALA A 167 -4.73 2.58 -29.28
C ALA A 167 -4.11 3.99 -29.32
N VAL A 168 -3.89 4.62 -28.16
CA VAL A 168 -3.45 6.03 -28.07
C VAL A 168 -2.01 6.19 -27.56
N GLY A 169 -1.35 5.11 -27.11
CA GLY A 169 0.02 5.16 -26.61
C GLY A 169 0.19 6.02 -25.34
N GLY A 170 -0.91 6.28 -24.63
CA GLY A 170 -0.90 6.99 -23.35
C GLY A 170 -0.58 6.04 -22.20
N ASN A 171 0.24 6.48 -21.25
CA ASN A 171 0.38 5.79 -19.96
C ASN A 171 -0.77 6.25 -19.05
N VAL A 172 -1.69 5.35 -18.70
CA VAL A 172 -2.65 5.60 -17.62
C VAL A 172 -1.90 5.43 -16.30
N GLN A 173 -1.89 6.48 -15.50
CA GLN A 173 -1.32 6.45 -14.15
C GLN A 173 -2.44 6.30 -13.13
N PHE A 174 -2.37 5.24 -12.32
CA PHE A 174 -3.37 4.99 -11.28
C PHE A 174 -2.96 5.63 -9.95
N LYS A 175 -3.95 6.11 -9.18
CA LYS A 175 -3.74 6.58 -7.80
C LYS A 175 -3.53 5.37 -6.89
N VAL A 176 -2.39 5.34 -6.21
CA VAL A 176 -1.97 4.19 -5.38
C VAL A 176 -2.37 4.39 -3.93
N ALA A 177 -2.85 3.33 -3.28
CA ALA A 177 -3.04 3.31 -1.83
C ALA A 177 -1.73 3.06 -1.10
N GLY A 178 -1.45 3.88 -0.08
CA GLY A 178 -0.39 3.57 0.88
C GLY A 178 -0.82 2.41 1.77
N LEU A 179 0.09 1.49 2.08
CA LEU A 179 -0.10 0.49 3.13
C LEU A 179 0.12 1.13 4.50
N ALA A 180 -0.57 0.71 5.55
CA ALA A 180 -0.31 1.20 6.91
C ALA A 180 1.12 0.87 7.38
N ASP A 181 1.60 1.53 8.45
CA ASP A 181 2.92 1.23 9.03
C ASP A 181 2.82 0.22 10.20
N SER A 182 1.74 0.31 10.98
CA SER A 182 1.44 -0.55 12.12
C SER A 182 -0.05 -0.81 12.23
N LEU A 183 -0.41 -1.84 13.00
CA LEU A 183 -1.77 -2.13 13.45
C LEU A 183 -1.73 -2.33 14.96
N ASP A 184 -1.73 -1.22 15.69
CA ASP A 184 -1.67 -1.25 17.14
C ASP A 184 -3.04 -1.58 17.74
N ILE A 185 -3.06 -2.21 18.91
CA ILE A 185 -4.30 -2.43 19.67
C ILE A 185 -4.89 -1.06 20.04
N ASP A 186 -6.23 -0.97 20.05
CA ASP A 186 -7.02 0.24 20.26
C ASP A 186 -6.83 1.33 19.18
N SER A 187 -6.24 0.99 18.03
CA SER A 187 -6.17 1.90 16.89
C SER A 187 -7.53 2.02 16.19
N ASP A 188 -7.91 3.25 15.85
CA ASP A 188 -9.11 3.54 15.06
C ASP A 188 -8.91 3.07 13.61
N LEU A 189 -9.80 2.19 13.17
CA LEU A 189 -9.85 1.64 11.82
C LEU A 189 -11.21 1.93 11.18
N TYR A 190 -11.26 1.92 9.86
CA TYR A 190 -12.46 2.20 9.09
C TYR A 190 -12.65 1.11 8.05
N VAL A 191 -13.83 0.50 8.02
CA VAL A 191 -14.18 -0.54 7.06
C VAL A 191 -15.11 0.03 6.01
N LEU A 192 -14.81 -0.21 4.74
CA LEU A 192 -15.66 0.20 3.63
C LEU A 192 -16.82 -0.78 3.45
N SER A 193 -18.05 -0.30 3.70
CA SER A 193 -19.27 -1.10 3.59
C SER A 193 -20.33 -0.35 2.80
N ALA A 194 -20.69 -0.85 1.61
CA ALA A 194 -21.72 -0.27 0.74
C ALA A 194 -21.57 1.25 0.60
N ASP A 195 -20.37 1.68 0.19
CA ASP A 195 -19.99 3.08 -0.02
C ASP A 195 -19.99 3.97 1.23
N THR A 196 -20.00 3.37 2.42
CA THR A 196 -19.87 4.11 3.68
C THR A 196 -18.71 3.57 4.52
N TRP A 197 -17.96 4.48 5.13
CA TRP A 197 -16.91 4.14 6.09
C TRP A 197 -17.51 3.94 7.47
N ARG A 198 -17.27 2.77 8.05
CA ARG A 198 -17.73 2.43 9.40
C ARG A 198 -16.53 2.35 10.33
N LEU A 199 -16.54 3.14 11.41
CA LEU A 199 -15.53 3.06 12.47
C LEU A 199 -15.55 1.68 13.13
N THR A 200 -14.37 1.17 13.42
CA THR A 200 -14.08 -0.01 14.25
C THR A 200 -12.75 0.21 14.95
N THR A 201 -12.42 -0.65 15.91
CA THR A 201 -11.11 -0.65 16.56
C THR A 201 -10.49 -2.04 16.51
N LYS A 202 -9.15 -2.11 16.43
CA LYS A 202 -8.43 -3.37 16.65
C LYS A 202 -8.45 -3.68 18.15
N ILE A 203 -9.04 -4.80 18.55
CA ILE A 203 -9.13 -5.19 19.98
C ILE A 203 -8.12 -6.25 20.39
N ASN A 204 -7.62 -7.04 19.44
CA ASN A 204 -6.65 -8.10 19.73
C ASN A 204 -5.96 -8.58 18.45
N ASP A 205 -4.97 -9.45 18.62
CA ASP A 205 -4.45 -10.32 17.57
C ASP A 205 -4.95 -11.75 17.78
N ALA A 206 -5.17 -12.47 16.69
CA ALA A 206 -5.54 -13.87 16.67
C ALA A 206 -4.61 -14.59 15.71
N ASN A 207 -4.01 -15.69 16.17
CA ASN A 207 -3.28 -16.59 15.30
C ASN A 207 -4.16 -17.77 14.95
N PHE A 208 -4.26 -18.08 13.66
CA PHE A 208 -4.95 -19.27 13.21
C PHE A 208 -4.00 -20.45 13.33
N SER A 209 -4.20 -21.28 14.35
CA SER A 209 -3.47 -22.54 14.44
C SER A 209 -3.97 -23.47 13.33
N GLU A 210 -3.10 -23.79 12.38
CA GLU A 210 -3.39 -24.90 11.48
C GLU A 210 -3.30 -26.21 12.28
N ASN A 211 -4.31 -27.09 12.10
CA ASN A 211 -4.29 -28.44 12.68
C ASN A 211 -3.11 -29.28 12.17
N TYR A 212 -2.44 -28.82 11.11
CA TYR A 212 -1.29 -29.47 10.48
C TYR A 212 -0.11 -28.48 10.49
N PRO A 213 1.14 -28.97 10.55
CA PRO A 213 2.29 -28.09 10.43
C PRO A 213 2.27 -27.41 9.07
N HIS A 214 2.52 -26.12 9.07
CA HIS A 214 2.50 -25.28 7.87
C HIS A 214 3.90 -24.81 7.54
N LEU A 215 4.07 -24.33 6.30
CA LEU A 215 5.33 -23.71 5.89
C LEU A 215 5.60 -22.50 6.77
N ASP A 216 6.85 -22.32 7.16
CA ASP A 216 7.36 -21.22 7.99
C ASP A 216 6.98 -19.82 7.47
N SER A 217 6.74 -19.71 6.16
CA SER A 217 6.29 -18.50 5.47
C SER A 217 4.78 -18.27 5.41
N VAL A 218 3.93 -19.18 5.89
CA VAL A 218 2.47 -19.07 5.78
C VAL A 218 1.93 -17.95 6.69
N PRO A 219 1.00 -17.12 6.21
CA PRO A 219 0.39 -16.04 6.98
C PRO A 219 -0.64 -16.55 7.99
N THR A 220 -0.26 -16.80 9.25
CA THR A 220 -1.20 -17.31 10.27
C THR A 220 -1.82 -16.22 11.17
N GLY A 221 -1.23 -15.02 11.22
CA GLY A 221 -1.69 -13.92 12.05
C GLY A 221 -2.89 -13.17 11.46
N ARG A 222 -3.82 -12.76 12.31
CA ARG A 222 -5.00 -11.95 11.99
C ARG A 222 -5.17 -10.90 13.08
N ALA A 223 -5.67 -9.73 12.72
CA ALA A 223 -6.12 -8.78 13.73
C ALA A 223 -7.65 -8.93 13.94
N VAL A 224 -8.09 -8.71 15.17
CA VAL A 224 -9.49 -8.85 15.59
C VAL A 224 -10.10 -7.46 15.75
N LEU A 225 -11.27 -7.26 15.13
CA LEU A 225 -12.07 -6.04 15.19
C LEU A 225 -13.14 -6.11 16.29
N ASP A 226 -13.56 -4.94 16.78
CA ASP A 226 -14.66 -4.80 17.75
C ASP A 226 -16.07 -5.02 17.17
N ALA A 227 -16.21 -5.09 15.85
CA ALA A 227 -17.48 -5.20 15.15
C ALA A 227 -17.45 -6.21 13.99
N ASP A 228 -18.63 -6.67 13.58
CA ASP A 228 -18.84 -7.61 12.48
C ASP A 228 -18.97 -6.90 11.12
N PHE A 229 -18.26 -7.43 10.13
CA PHE A 229 -18.14 -6.94 8.76
C PHE A 229 -18.23 -8.08 7.74
N ASN A 230 -18.49 -7.74 6.48
CA ASN A 230 -18.54 -8.73 5.42
C ASN A 230 -17.13 -9.08 4.93
N VAL A 231 -16.92 -10.35 4.58
CA VAL A 231 -15.68 -10.83 3.99
C VAL A 231 -15.36 -10.08 2.69
N GLY A 232 -14.08 -9.74 2.50
CA GLY A 232 -13.57 -9.02 1.34
C GLY A 232 -13.61 -7.49 1.48
N GLN A 233 -14.20 -6.94 2.55
CA GLN A 233 -14.24 -5.50 2.76
C GLN A 233 -12.85 -4.92 3.07
N ILE A 234 -12.59 -3.73 2.54
CA ILE A 234 -11.34 -3.01 2.71
C ILE A 234 -11.32 -2.33 4.08
N VAL A 235 -10.20 -2.44 4.77
CA VAL A 235 -9.96 -1.79 6.06
C VAL A 235 -8.83 -0.78 5.90
N VAL A 236 -9.04 0.45 6.38
CA VAL A 236 -8.03 1.52 6.39
C VAL A 236 -7.86 2.11 7.78
N ASN A 237 -6.71 2.71 8.05
CA ASN A 237 -6.53 3.52 9.27
C ASN A 237 -7.10 4.94 9.10
N ASN A 238 -7.01 5.75 10.14
CA ASN A 238 -7.42 7.16 10.13
C ASN A 238 -6.73 8.05 9.08
N GLN A 239 -5.59 7.62 8.52
CA GLN A 239 -4.87 8.31 7.45
C GLN A 239 -5.30 7.84 6.05
N GLY A 240 -6.26 6.91 5.95
CA GLY A 240 -6.66 6.31 4.68
C GLY A 240 -5.63 5.35 4.10
N ARG A 241 -4.71 4.84 4.92
CA ARG A 241 -3.74 3.82 4.51
C ARG A 241 -4.34 2.43 4.72
N LEU A 242 -4.12 1.54 3.75
CA LEU A 242 -4.65 0.18 3.75
C LEU A 242 -4.11 -0.60 4.96
N ALA A 243 -5.02 -0.96 5.86
CA ALA A 243 -4.77 -1.80 7.02
C ALA A 243 -4.91 -3.29 6.69
N GLY A 244 -5.76 -3.63 5.71
CA GLY A 244 -5.97 -5.02 5.31
C GLY A 244 -7.33 -5.28 4.70
N PHE A 245 -7.74 -6.55 4.70
CA PHE A 245 -9.04 -7.01 4.24
C PHE A 245 -9.73 -7.85 5.29
N VAL A 246 -11.05 -7.72 5.42
CA VAL A 246 -11.86 -8.59 6.28
C VAL A 246 -11.85 -10.01 5.71
N THR A 247 -11.39 -11.00 6.47
CA THR A 247 -11.34 -12.42 6.04
C THR A 247 -12.49 -13.26 6.58
N ASP A 248 -12.95 -12.90 7.76
CA ASP A 248 -14.10 -13.46 8.46
C ASP A 248 -14.68 -12.31 9.31
N SER A 249 -15.92 -12.41 9.75
CA SER A 249 -16.75 -11.35 10.34
C SER A 249 -15.98 -10.29 11.15
N ARG A 250 -15.07 -10.69 12.04
CA ARG A 250 -14.24 -9.77 12.86
C ARG A 250 -12.74 -9.88 12.62
N LEU A 251 -12.30 -10.68 11.67
CA LEU A 251 -10.89 -10.94 11.41
C LEU A 251 -10.44 -10.17 10.18
N ILE A 252 -9.29 -9.50 10.31
CA ILE A 252 -8.62 -8.87 9.17
C ILE A 252 -7.35 -9.63 8.83
N LEU A 253 -7.09 -9.76 7.53
CA LEU A 253 -5.78 -10.09 6.98
C LEU A 253 -4.96 -8.81 6.93
N PRO A 254 -3.93 -8.67 7.77
CA PRO A 254 -3.12 -7.46 7.85
C PRO A 254 -2.36 -7.13 6.56
N PHE A 255 -2.12 -5.85 6.33
CA PHE A 255 -1.41 -5.32 5.15
C PHE A 255 0.02 -5.89 4.99
N GLN A 256 0.64 -6.37 6.07
CA GLN A 256 1.99 -6.92 6.06
C GLN A 256 2.10 -8.06 5.04
N TYR A 257 1.06 -8.87 4.88
CA TYR A 257 1.05 -9.96 3.90
C TYR A 257 1.01 -9.46 2.45
N ILE A 258 0.35 -8.33 2.19
CA ILE A 258 0.40 -7.68 0.88
C ILE A 258 1.83 -7.19 0.64
N SER A 259 2.42 -6.46 1.61
CA SER A 259 3.76 -5.88 1.48
C SER A 259 4.84 -6.92 1.17
N ARG A 260 4.71 -8.12 1.73
CA ARG A 260 5.63 -9.24 1.48
C ARG A 260 5.58 -9.75 0.04
N LEU A 261 4.40 -9.79 -0.56
CA LEU A 261 4.20 -10.31 -1.90
C LEU A 261 4.49 -9.27 -2.99
N LEU A 262 4.42 -7.98 -2.66
CA LEU A 262 4.59 -6.88 -3.62
C LEU A 262 5.88 -7.00 -4.45
N PRO A 263 7.08 -7.25 -3.90
CA PRO A 263 8.28 -7.35 -4.72
C PRO A 263 8.20 -8.43 -5.81
N GLY A 264 7.63 -9.59 -5.49
CA GLY A 264 7.43 -10.68 -6.45
C GLY A 264 6.35 -10.36 -7.49
N VAL A 265 5.26 -9.72 -7.07
CA VAL A 265 4.17 -9.32 -7.96
C VAL A 265 4.64 -8.24 -8.94
N LEU A 266 5.32 -7.20 -8.47
CA LEU A 266 5.71 -6.06 -9.31
C LEU A 266 6.90 -6.37 -10.23
N ASN A 267 7.92 -7.09 -9.73
CA ASN A 267 9.14 -7.33 -10.51
C ASN A 267 9.08 -8.61 -11.35
N GLU A 268 8.50 -9.69 -10.81
CA GLU A 268 8.49 -11.01 -11.44
C GLU A 268 7.10 -11.46 -11.91
N GLN A 269 6.04 -10.74 -11.52
CA GLN A 269 4.65 -11.08 -11.82
C GLN A 269 4.30 -12.48 -11.33
N LYS A 270 4.77 -12.81 -10.11
CA LYS A 270 4.56 -14.10 -9.45
C LYS A 270 4.33 -13.92 -7.96
N ILE A 271 3.64 -14.88 -7.34
CA ILE A 271 3.57 -14.99 -5.88
C ILE A 271 4.83 -15.71 -5.40
N ILE A 272 5.69 -14.97 -4.69
CA ILE A 272 6.97 -15.48 -4.19
C ILE A 272 6.99 -15.35 -2.68
N TYR A 273 7.16 -16.48 -2.01
CA TYR A 273 7.36 -16.55 -0.58
C TYR A 273 8.83 -16.86 -0.28
N PRO A 274 9.57 -15.94 0.36
CA PRO A 274 10.86 -16.29 0.96
C PRO A 274 10.60 -17.22 2.15
N THR A 275 11.31 -18.35 2.20
CA THR A 275 11.09 -19.46 3.15
C THR A 275 12.41 -20.18 3.44
N LEU A 276 12.53 -20.80 4.62
CA LEU A 276 13.61 -21.75 4.89
C LEU A 276 13.28 -23.18 4.44
N GLY A 277 12.08 -23.40 3.88
CA GLY A 277 11.59 -24.71 3.46
C GLY A 277 11.18 -25.61 4.63
N LEU A 278 10.87 -25.03 5.78
CA LEU A 278 10.54 -25.76 7.01
C LEU A 278 9.04 -25.85 7.21
N GLU A 279 8.59 -26.96 7.79
CA GLU A 279 7.19 -27.09 8.24
C GLU A 279 7.16 -27.14 9.78
N GLY A 280 6.20 -26.47 10.40
CA GLY A 280 6.18 -26.30 11.84
C GLY A 280 5.02 -25.46 12.36
N TRP A 281 5.21 -24.92 13.57
CA TRP A 281 4.27 -24.01 14.23
C TRP A 281 5.02 -22.89 14.95
N TYR A 282 4.43 -21.72 14.99
CA TYR A 282 4.86 -20.64 15.87
C TYR A 282 4.38 -20.86 17.31
N SER A 283 5.13 -20.33 18.28
CA SER A 283 4.77 -20.35 19.71
C SER A 283 3.40 -19.74 20.00
N ASP A 284 2.96 -18.81 19.16
CA ASP A 284 1.69 -18.10 19.31
C ASP A 284 0.50 -18.91 18.76
N GLU A 285 0.78 -19.97 18.00
CA GLU A 285 -0.22 -20.94 17.54
C GLU A 285 -0.30 -22.12 18.50
N GLN A 286 0.85 -22.64 18.93
CA GLN A 286 0.96 -23.72 19.88
C GLN A 286 2.07 -23.40 20.88
N SER A 287 1.75 -23.42 22.17
CA SER A 287 2.75 -23.15 23.21
C SER A 287 3.87 -24.20 23.15
N ILE A 288 5.07 -23.76 22.82
CA ILE A 288 6.27 -24.59 22.79
C ILE A 288 6.89 -24.59 24.18
N ALA A 289 7.18 -25.77 24.75
CA ALA A 289 7.79 -25.87 26.07
C ALA A 289 8.98 -26.83 26.10
N ILE A 290 10.05 -26.42 26.79
CA ILE A 290 11.23 -27.24 27.06
C ILE A 290 11.50 -27.22 28.56
N ALA A 291 11.68 -28.40 29.15
CA ALA A 291 11.95 -28.55 30.59
C ALA A 291 10.96 -27.78 31.50
N GLY A 292 9.69 -27.68 31.07
CA GLY A 292 8.63 -27.00 31.81
C GLY A 292 8.59 -25.47 31.66
N GLN A 293 9.43 -24.89 30.80
CA GLN A 293 9.41 -23.46 30.48
C GLN A 293 8.92 -23.22 29.05
N THR A 294 8.06 -22.22 28.87
CA THR A 294 7.60 -21.80 27.53
C THR A 294 8.71 -21.08 26.79
N VAL A 295 8.85 -21.38 25.50
CA VAL A 295 9.85 -20.79 24.61
C VAL A 295 9.14 -20.15 23.43
N ASN A 296 9.46 -18.89 23.13
CA ASN A 296 8.96 -18.20 21.96
C ASN A 296 9.81 -18.56 20.74
N GLY A 297 9.16 -18.75 19.59
CA GLY A 297 9.85 -19.06 18.33
C GLY A 297 9.05 -19.96 17.40
N PHE A 298 9.73 -20.52 16.41
CA PHE A 298 9.17 -21.46 15.44
C PHE A 298 9.69 -22.88 15.69
N PHE A 299 8.81 -23.80 16.06
CA PHE A 299 9.14 -25.22 16.23
C PHE A 299 9.14 -25.93 14.88
N VAL A 300 10.27 -26.57 14.56
CA VAL A 300 10.47 -27.29 13.31
C VAL A 300 9.95 -28.72 13.45
N SER A 301 8.82 -29.03 12.80
CA SER A 301 8.30 -30.40 12.69
C SER A 301 8.99 -31.19 11.58
N LYS A 302 9.38 -30.51 10.50
CA LYS A 302 10.09 -31.06 9.35
C LYS A 302 11.21 -30.11 8.94
N GLY A 303 12.44 -30.61 9.06
CA GLY A 303 13.65 -29.86 8.77
C GLY A 303 14.00 -29.81 7.28
N ALA A 304 14.87 -28.87 6.93
CA ALA A 304 15.49 -28.72 5.63
C ALA A 304 16.95 -28.24 5.80
N GLY A 305 17.88 -28.83 5.04
CA GLY A 305 19.30 -28.50 5.13
C GLY A 305 19.89 -28.77 6.52
N GLU A 306 20.46 -27.75 7.15
CA GLU A 306 21.09 -27.82 8.48
C GLU A 306 20.09 -27.88 9.65
N LEU A 307 18.85 -27.48 9.38
CA LEU A 307 17.75 -27.49 10.35
C LEU A 307 17.06 -28.85 10.36
N ARG A 308 16.75 -29.35 11.56
CA ARG A 308 16.23 -30.69 11.80
C ARG A 308 14.89 -30.62 12.52
N ALA A 309 14.10 -31.68 12.38
CA ALA A 309 12.90 -31.85 13.20
C ALA A 309 13.27 -31.83 14.69
N GLY A 310 12.50 -31.08 15.49
CA GLY A 310 12.74 -30.87 16.91
C GLY A 310 13.56 -29.61 17.26
N ASP A 311 14.05 -28.89 16.25
CA ASP A 311 14.67 -27.58 16.46
C ASP A 311 13.63 -26.51 16.76
N ILE A 312 14.00 -25.50 17.55
CA ILE A 312 13.20 -24.28 17.72
C ILE A 312 14.04 -23.09 17.28
N ILE A 313 13.57 -22.36 16.27
CA ILE A 313 14.18 -21.11 15.85
C ILE A 313 13.69 -20.02 16.79
N VAL A 314 14.60 -19.41 17.54
CA VAL A 314 14.27 -18.38 18.55
C VAL A 314 14.52 -16.98 18.00
N GLU A 315 15.61 -16.80 17.26
CA GLU A 315 15.96 -15.54 16.63
C GLU A 315 16.41 -15.76 15.18
N ALA A 316 16.10 -14.79 14.31
CA ALA A 316 16.60 -14.69 12.95
C ALA A 316 17.13 -13.27 12.73
N ASN A 317 18.41 -13.14 12.37
CA ASN A 317 19.12 -11.86 12.22
C ASN A 317 18.98 -10.93 13.44
N GLY A 318 18.91 -11.49 14.65
CA GLY A 318 18.77 -10.76 15.91
C GLY A 318 17.34 -10.29 16.22
N LEU A 319 16.35 -10.62 15.38
CA LEU A 319 14.93 -10.43 15.65
C LEU A 319 14.32 -11.72 16.19
N LEU A 320 13.37 -11.62 17.12
CA LEU A 320 12.61 -12.78 17.59
C LEU A 320 11.84 -13.42 16.43
N ALA A 321 11.85 -14.75 16.38
CA ALA A 321 11.16 -15.54 15.37
C ALA A 321 9.65 -15.63 15.67
N GLU A 322 8.99 -14.48 15.68
CA GLU A 322 7.54 -14.32 15.81
C GLU A 322 6.89 -14.21 14.43
N ASN A 323 5.62 -14.62 14.34
CA ASN A 323 4.87 -14.69 13.08
C ASN A 323 4.65 -13.31 12.43
N ASP A 324 4.34 -12.31 13.26
CA ASP A 324 4.09 -10.92 12.85
C ASP A 324 5.37 -10.19 12.43
N LYS A 325 6.53 -10.59 12.97
CA LYS A 325 7.82 -9.92 12.74
C LYS A 325 8.53 -10.31 11.46
N MET A 326 7.92 -11.16 10.64
CA MET A 326 8.25 -11.31 9.21
C MET A 326 9.76 -11.25 8.95
N TRP A 327 10.52 -12.06 9.68
CA TRP A 327 11.99 -12.08 9.66
C TRP A 327 12.58 -12.54 8.30
N TYR A 328 11.69 -12.80 7.34
CA TYR A 328 11.94 -13.13 5.94
C TYR A 328 11.96 -11.94 4.97
N ASN A 329 11.88 -10.69 5.43
CA ASN A 329 12.01 -9.49 4.55
C ASN A 329 13.41 -9.31 3.92
N VAL A 330 14.20 -10.38 3.95
CA VAL A 330 15.54 -10.50 3.41
C VAL A 330 15.41 -11.05 1.98
N LYS A 331 16.19 -10.52 1.04
CA LYS A 331 16.13 -10.97 -0.36
C LYS A 331 16.43 -12.47 -0.45
N ALA A 332 15.75 -13.15 -1.36
CA ALA A 332 16.11 -14.50 -1.74
C ALA A 332 17.60 -14.58 -2.10
N ASP A 333 18.22 -15.71 -1.76
CA ASP A 333 19.67 -15.96 -1.83
C ASP A 333 20.56 -15.36 -0.74
N GLU A 334 20.01 -14.62 0.22
CA GLU A 334 20.79 -14.19 1.39
C GLU A 334 20.91 -15.30 2.45
N ILE A 335 22.04 -15.28 3.15
CA ILE A 335 22.31 -16.14 4.30
C ILE A 335 21.72 -15.45 5.53
N ILE A 336 20.80 -16.12 6.22
CA ILE A 336 20.26 -15.65 7.50
C ILE A 336 21.05 -16.29 8.64
N LYS A 337 21.35 -15.49 9.67
CA LYS A 337 21.88 -15.96 10.94
C LYS A 337 20.73 -16.34 11.86
N LEU A 338 20.63 -17.63 12.19
CA LEU A 338 19.60 -18.18 13.04
C LEU A 338 20.19 -18.57 14.39
N LYS A 339 19.43 -18.28 15.45
CA LYS A 339 19.68 -18.83 16.79
C LYS A 339 18.66 -19.91 17.05
N VAL A 340 19.15 -21.13 17.18
CA VAL A 340 18.33 -22.34 17.25
C VAL A 340 18.55 -23.06 18.56
N LEU A 341 17.47 -23.43 19.21
CA LEU A 341 17.48 -24.27 20.41
C LEU A 341 17.31 -25.72 19.97
N ARG A 342 18.38 -26.52 20.08
CA ARG A 342 18.39 -27.94 19.75
C ARG A 342 18.71 -28.76 21.00
N ALA A 343 17.77 -29.60 21.41
CA ALA A 343 17.89 -30.41 22.63
C ALA A 343 18.30 -29.57 23.87
N GLY A 344 17.75 -28.37 24.00
CA GLY A 344 18.01 -27.46 25.12
C GLY A 344 19.33 -26.67 25.05
N LYS A 345 20.09 -26.76 23.96
CA LYS A 345 21.31 -25.98 23.73
C LYS A 345 21.12 -24.97 22.60
N ASN A 346 21.60 -23.75 22.79
CA ASN A 346 21.63 -22.73 21.74
C ASN A 346 22.73 -23.05 20.73
N LEU A 347 22.39 -22.96 19.45
CA LEU A 347 23.26 -23.11 18.30
C LEU A 347 23.06 -21.91 17.39
N ASP A 348 24.14 -21.31 16.93
CA ASP A 348 24.11 -20.30 15.88
C ASP A 348 24.35 -20.99 14.55
N LEU A 349 23.41 -20.82 13.61
CA LEU A 349 23.45 -21.45 12.28
C LEU A 349 23.32 -20.38 11.21
N GLU A 350 24.01 -20.60 10.09
CA GLU A 350 23.87 -19.79 8.89
C GLU A 350 23.13 -20.61 7.83
N VAL A 351 21.94 -20.14 7.44
CA VAL A 351 21.05 -20.88 6.53
C VAL A 351 20.67 -20.00 5.36
N LYS A 352 20.66 -20.58 4.16
CA LYS A 352 20.29 -19.88 2.93
C LYS A 352 18.76 -19.86 2.76
N ILE A 353 18.21 -18.70 2.43
CA ILE A 353 16.78 -18.56 2.09
C ILE A 353 16.50 -19.21 0.74
N LEU A 354 15.37 -19.90 0.67
CA LEU A 354 14.81 -20.48 -0.55
C LEU A 354 13.60 -19.65 -1.02
N GLU A 355 13.36 -19.65 -2.33
CA GLU A 355 12.11 -19.14 -2.90
C GLU A 355 11.13 -20.28 -3.14
N LYS A 356 9.90 -20.12 -2.63
CA LYS A 356 8.78 -20.95 -3.08
C LYS A 356 7.88 -20.13 -3.98
N LYS A 357 7.82 -20.54 -5.25
CA LYS A 357 6.97 -19.95 -6.28
C LYS A 357 5.66 -20.72 -6.31
N PHE A 358 4.54 -20.00 -6.29
CA PHE A 358 3.19 -20.58 -6.32
C PHE A 358 2.45 -20.23 -7.61
#